data_AF-A0A409XAK7-F1
#
_entry.id   AF-A0A409XAK7-F1
#
_cell.length_a   1.000
_cell.length_b   1.000
_cell.length_c   1.000
_cell.angle_alpha   90.00
_cell.angle_beta   90.00
_cell.angle_gamma   90.00
#
_symmetry.space_group_name_H-M   'P 1'
#
loop_
_entity.id
_entity.type
_entity.pdbx_description
1 polymer ?
#
loop_
_entity_poly.entity_id
_entity_poly.type
_entity_poly.pdbx_seq_one_letter_code
_entity_poly.pdbx_strand_id
1 'polypeptide(L)'
;MIRPTTMASAIAQTPIAFISGPLDVDTAYFNAHYLPRIQEAIKQGHRFIIGPSRGVDTLAFGYLKRSRVSINRIRLYLNTSEETHLRGNFKKFEEAGGMLVIVKGGHTERDAMMTAASHYDILRYRTEDECRALYGEKYRARVSGTEKNEIRRQSGVGLTRPIQDT
;
A
#
# COMPACT_ATOMS: atom_id res chain seq x y z
N MET A 1 -1.97 -43.96 -25.98
CA MET A 1 -2.09 -42.49 -26.14
C MET A 1 -2.55 -41.93 -24.80
N ILE A 2 -1.62 -41.50 -23.95
CA ILE A 2 -1.94 -40.97 -22.60
C ILE A 2 -1.85 -39.45 -22.71
N ARG A 3 -2.98 -38.76 -22.52
CA ARG A 3 -3.00 -37.28 -22.44
C ARG A 3 -2.38 -36.89 -21.10
N PRO A 4 -1.40 -35.97 -21.05
CA PRO A 4 -0.88 -35.50 -19.78
C PRO A 4 -1.93 -34.61 -19.12
N THR A 5 -2.38 -35.02 -17.93
CA THR A 5 -3.13 -34.18 -17.00
C THR A 5 -2.25 -33.00 -16.61
N THR A 6 -2.48 -31.84 -17.21
CA THR A 6 -1.85 -30.60 -16.78
C THR A 6 -2.48 -30.18 -15.46
N MET A 7 -2.03 -30.77 -14.34
CA MET A 7 -2.11 -30.10 -13.05
C MET A 7 -1.08 -28.97 -13.06
N ALA A 8 -1.39 -27.90 -13.79
CA ALA A 8 -0.83 -26.60 -13.49
C ALA A 8 -1.38 -26.24 -12.12
N SER A 9 -0.61 -26.57 -11.08
CA SER A 9 -0.80 -26.06 -9.74
C SER A 9 -1.02 -24.56 -9.86
N ALA A 10 -2.27 -24.12 -9.69
CA ALA A 10 -2.57 -22.74 -9.39
C ALA A 10 -1.91 -22.48 -8.04
N ILE A 11 -0.64 -22.08 -8.06
CA ILE A 11 0.01 -21.53 -6.88
C ILE A 11 -0.87 -20.33 -6.51
N ALA A 12 -1.70 -20.50 -5.48
CA ALA A 12 -2.55 -19.43 -4.97
C ALA A 12 -1.63 -18.23 -4.69
N GLN A 13 -1.64 -17.25 -5.59
CA GLN A 13 -0.72 -16.13 -5.48
C GLN A 13 -1.04 -15.41 -4.16
N THR A 14 -0.04 -15.19 -3.32
CA THR A 14 -0.26 -14.47 -2.07
C THR A 14 -0.76 -13.05 -2.37
N PRO A 15 -1.96 -12.65 -1.90
CA PRO A 15 -2.49 -11.33 -2.18
C PRO A 15 -1.54 -10.21 -1.73
N ILE A 16 -1.57 -9.10 -2.47
CA ILE A 16 -0.73 -7.92 -2.25
C ILE A 16 -1.65 -6.75 -1.92
N ALA A 17 -1.51 -6.21 -0.72
CA ALA A 17 -2.24 -5.06 -0.23
C ALA A 17 -1.45 -3.78 -0.47
N PHE A 18 -2.04 -2.78 -1.13
CA PHE A 18 -1.50 -1.42 -1.14
C PHE A 18 -2.07 -0.64 0.05
N ILE A 19 -1.22 -0.21 0.98
CA ILE A 19 -1.64 0.64 2.11
C ILE A 19 -1.50 2.11 1.68
N SER A 20 -2.60 2.86 1.73
CA SER A 20 -2.58 4.29 1.41
C SER A 20 -3.52 5.11 2.28
N GLY A 21 -3.16 6.37 2.56
CA GLY A 21 -3.92 7.20 3.48
C GLY A 21 -3.45 8.64 3.62
N PRO A 22 -4.08 9.41 4.51
CA PRO A 22 -3.75 10.81 4.72
C PRO A 22 -2.37 11.01 5.38
N LEU A 23 -1.76 12.16 5.09
CA LEU A 23 -0.44 12.55 5.61
C LEU A 23 -0.49 13.01 7.07
N ASP A 24 -1.54 13.74 7.43
CA ASP A 24 -1.70 14.34 8.75
C ASP A 24 -2.51 13.41 9.65
N VAL A 25 -1.94 12.30 10.12
CA VAL A 25 -2.63 11.35 11.01
C VAL A 25 -1.83 11.11 12.28
N ASP A 26 -2.55 10.89 13.38
CA ASP A 26 -1.96 10.43 14.63
C ASP A 26 -2.07 8.90 14.77
N THR A 27 -1.54 8.39 15.87
CA THR A 27 -1.57 6.96 16.17
C THR A 27 -2.98 6.47 16.46
N ALA A 28 -3.85 7.29 17.06
CA ALA A 28 -5.22 6.91 17.38
C ALA A 28 -6.04 6.66 16.12
N TYR A 29 -5.98 7.58 15.16
CA TYR A 29 -6.62 7.44 13.84
C TYR A 29 -6.10 6.21 13.09
N PHE A 30 -4.78 6.01 13.06
CA PHE A 30 -4.18 4.84 12.42
C PHE A 30 -4.66 3.53 13.08
N ASN A 31 -4.66 3.48 14.41
CA ASN A 31 -5.11 2.30 15.15
C ASN A 31 -6.59 1.99 14.93
N ALA A 32 -7.45 3.00 14.85
CA ALA A 32 -8.87 2.81 14.64
C ALA A 32 -9.19 2.30 13.22
N HIS A 33 -8.47 2.78 12.21
CA HIS A 33 -8.90 2.62 10.82
C HIS A 33 -8.04 1.69 9.96
N TYR A 34 -6.75 1.57 10.28
CA TYR A 34 -5.81 0.80 9.47
C TYR A 34 -5.37 -0.48 10.17
N LEU A 35 -5.06 -0.38 11.46
CA LEU A 35 -4.44 -1.45 12.21
C LEU A 35 -5.21 -2.79 12.14
N PRO A 36 -6.54 -2.85 12.31
CA PRO A 36 -7.26 -4.12 12.25
C PRO A 36 -7.14 -4.81 10.88
N ARG A 37 -7.21 -4.02 9.79
CA ARG A 37 -7.09 -4.54 8.42
C ARG A 37 -5.66 -5.00 8.11
N ILE A 38 -4.66 -4.27 8.61
CA ILE A 38 -3.25 -4.67 8.47
C ILE A 38 -2.99 -5.96 9.26
N GLN A 39 -3.48 -6.07 10.50
CA GLN A 39 -3.35 -7.27 11.31
C GLN A 39 -3.96 -8.50 10.64
N GLU A 40 -5.17 -8.36 10.09
CA GLU A 40 -5.82 -9.45 9.36
C GLU A 40 -5.02 -9.85 8.11
N ALA A 41 -4.54 -8.87 7.33
CA ALA A 41 -3.68 -9.15 6.18
C ALA A 41 -2.34 -9.83 6.58
N ILE A 42 -1.76 -9.46 7.73
CA ILE A 42 -0.57 -10.13 8.28
C ILE A 42 -0.89 -11.60 8.56
N LYS A 43 -1.99 -11.87 9.27
CA LYS A 43 -2.47 -13.20 9.66
C LYS A 43 -2.74 -14.09 8.45
N GLN A 44 -3.31 -13.53 7.38
CA GLN A 44 -3.55 -14.23 6.12
C GLN A 44 -2.29 -14.39 5.23
N GLY A 45 -1.13 -13.95 5.70
CA GLY A 45 0.13 -14.11 4.97
C GLY A 45 0.32 -13.13 3.81
N HIS A 46 -0.52 -12.10 3.67
CA HIS A 46 -0.48 -11.16 2.55
C HIS A 46 0.84 -10.38 2.46
N ARG A 47 1.13 -9.86 1.26
CA ARG A 47 2.25 -8.95 1.00
C ARG A 47 1.76 -7.52 1.00
N PHE A 48 2.68 -6.57 1.14
CA PHE A 48 2.38 -5.15 1.31
C PHE A 48 3.19 -4.31 0.33
N ILE A 49 2.50 -3.37 -0.30
CA ILE A 49 3.06 -2.25 -1.04
C ILE A 49 2.77 -0.98 -0.23
N ILE A 50 3.80 -0.16 -0.06
CA ILE A 50 3.74 1.09 0.71
C ILE A 50 4.59 2.17 0.03
N GLY A 51 4.20 3.42 0.27
CA GLY A 51 5.01 4.59 -0.08
C GLY A 51 5.95 5.05 1.03
N PRO A 52 6.74 6.12 0.82
CA PRO A 52 7.61 6.70 1.83
C PRO A 52 6.97 7.92 2.49
N SER A 53 5.68 8.19 2.22
CA SER A 53 5.05 9.44 2.62
C SER A 53 4.88 9.50 4.15
N ARG A 54 4.73 10.73 4.68
CA ARG A 54 4.38 10.92 6.09
C ARG A 54 2.98 10.36 6.38
N GLY A 55 2.64 10.22 7.65
CA GLY A 55 1.32 9.75 8.07
C GLY A 55 1.17 8.25 7.96
N VAL A 56 0.12 7.80 7.28
CA VAL A 56 -0.27 6.38 7.21
C VAL A 56 0.86 5.49 6.70
N ASP A 57 1.55 5.87 5.63
CA ASP A 57 2.66 5.10 5.05
C ASP A 57 3.78 4.87 6.09
N THR A 58 4.20 5.93 6.78
CA THR A 58 5.22 5.87 7.84
C THR A 58 4.76 5.00 9.02
N LEU A 59 3.53 5.17 9.49
CA LEU A 59 2.97 4.41 10.61
C LEU A 59 2.82 2.93 10.25
N ALA A 60 2.35 2.62 9.03
CA ALA A 60 2.21 1.27 8.51
C ALA A 60 3.57 0.58 8.39
N PHE A 61 4.57 1.23 7.78
CA PHE A 61 5.91 0.65 7.67
C PHE A 61 6.51 0.36 9.04
N GLY A 62 6.40 1.31 9.97
CA GLY A 62 6.84 1.13 11.35
C GLY A 62 6.13 -0.05 12.05
N TYR A 63 4.82 -0.18 11.85
CA TYR A 63 4.04 -1.27 12.42
C TYR A 63 4.41 -2.64 11.84
N LEU A 64 4.56 -2.76 10.51
CA LEU A 64 4.97 -3.98 9.84
C LEU A 64 6.34 -4.47 10.35
N LYS A 65 7.29 -3.55 10.51
CA LYS A 65 8.62 -3.85 11.10
C LYS A 65 8.52 -4.34 12.54
N ARG A 66 7.78 -3.64 13.41
CA ARG A 66 7.60 -4.05 14.82
C ARG A 66 6.89 -5.40 14.95
N SER A 67 5.99 -5.70 14.02
CA SER A 67 5.25 -6.97 13.95
C SER A 67 6.08 -8.11 13.35
N ARG A 68 7.36 -7.88 13.04
CA ARG A 68 8.28 -8.86 12.44
C ARG A 68 7.76 -9.47 11.15
N VAL A 69 7.01 -8.69 10.36
CA VAL A 69 6.64 -9.11 9.00
C VAL A 69 7.91 -9.28 8.19
N SER A 70 8.06 -10.45 7.56
CA SER A 70 9.23 -10.74 6.73
C SER A 70 9.45 -9.66 5.68
N ILE A 71 10.70 -9.24 5.53
CA ILE A 71 11.06 -8.12 4.66
C ILE A 71 10.69 -8.35 3.19
N ASN A 72 10.71 -9.61 2.73
CA ASN A 72 10.31 -10.02 1.39
C ASN A 72 8.79 -9.87 1.12
N ARG A 73 7.98 -9.67 2.17
CA ARG A 73 6.55 -9.36 2.08
C ARG A 73 6.31 -7.86 1.97
N ILE A 74 7.33 -7.01 2.05
CA ILE A 74 7.17 -5.55 2.01
C ILE A 74 7.91 -5.01 0.77
N ARG A 75 7.22 -4.19 -0.02
CA ARG A 75 7.81 -3.43 -1.13
C ARG A 75 7.54 -1.95 -0.91
N LEU A 76 8.60 -1.15 -1.01
CA LEU A 76 8.55 0.30 -0.90
C LEU A 76 8.67 0.92 -2.28
N TYR A 77 7.75 1.83 -2.63
CA TYR A 77 7.76 2.53 -3.91
C TYR A 77 8.13 3.98 -3.70
N LEU A 78 9.17 4.45 -4.41
CA LEU A 78 9.61 5.83 -4.43
C LEU A 78 9.41 6.40 -5.83
N ASN A 79 9.07 7.69 -5.93
CA ASN A 79 9.23 8.42 -7.18
C ASN A 79 10.68 8.92 -7.36
N THR A 80 11.03 9.48 -8.52
CA THR A 80 12.41 9.91 -8.82
C THR A 80 12.95 10.97 -7.85
N SER A 81 12.12 11.93 -7.43
CA SER A 81 12.53 12.94 -6.44
C SER A 81 12.69 12.31 -5.06
N GLU A 82 11.75 11.46 -4.65
CA GLU A 82 11.81 10.72 -3.39
C GLU A 82 13.01 9.78 -3.32
N GLU A 83 13.42 9.16 -4.42
CA GLU A 83 14.65 8.37 -4.48
C GLU A 83 15.85 9.23 -4.08
N THR A 84 15.99 10.39 -4.70
CA THR A 84 17.12 11.31 -4.49
C THR A 84 17.20 11.76 -3.03
N HIS A 85 16.06 12.03 -2.39
CA HIS A 85 16.03 12.59 -1.04
C HIS A 85 15.83 11.58 0.09
N LEU A 86 15.20 10.44 -0.17
CA LEU A 86 14.73 9.50 0.86
C LEU A 86 15.38 8.12 0.76
N ARG A 87 16.04 7.74 -0.34
CA ARG A 87 16.63 6.40 -0.46
C ARG A 87 17.61 6.09 0.67
N GLY A 88 18.38 7.09 1.13
CA GLY A 88 19.27 6.96 2.30
C GLY A 88 18.55 6.50 3.57
N ASN A 89 17.29 6.92 3.79
CA ASN A 89 16.49 6.52 4.95
C ASN A 89 16.10 5.03 4.91
N PHE A 90 16.08 4.44 3.71
CA PHE A 90 15.72 3.04 3.49
C PHE A 90 16.94 2.13 3.25
N LYS A 91 18.16 2.65 3.37
CA LYS A 91 19.40 1.86 3.16
C LYS A 91 19.43 0.57 3.98
N LYS A 92 19.14 0.64 5.29
CA LYS A 92 19.09 -0.55 6.16
C LYS A 92 17.99 -1.55 5.77
N PHE A 93 16.92 -1.07 5.15
CA PHE A 93 15.85 -1.94 4.64
C PHE A 93 16.30 -2.64 3.36
N GLU A 94 16.92 -1.91 2.44
CA GLU A 94 17.49 -2.46 1.19
C GLU A 94 18.60 -3.49 1.49
N GLU A 95 19.54 -3.16 2.39
CA GLU A 95 20.63 -4.06 2.83
C GLU A 95 20.12 -5.35 3.49
N ALA A 96 18.96 -5.29 4.16
CA ALA A 96 18.33 -6.46 4.76
C ALA A 96 17.54 -7.31 3.73
N GLY A 97 17.61 -6.98 2.43
CA GLY A 97 16.90 -7.68 1.35
C GLY A 97 15.51 -7.13 1.03
N GLY A 98 15.18 -5.94 1.54
CA GLY A 98 13.94 -5.24 1.23
C GLY A 98 13.93 -4.67 -0.17
N MET A 99 12.77 -4.68 -0.80
CA MET A 99 12.64 -4.23 -2.20
C MET A 99 12.22 -2.77 -2.28
N LEU A 100 13.07 -1.96 -2.91
CA LEU A 100 12.75 -0.59 -3.34
C LEU A 100 12.43 -0.59 -4.83
N VAL A 101 11.30 0.00 -5.21
CA VAL A 101 10.88 0.18 -6.60
C VAL A 101 10.85 1.66 -6.90
N ILE A 102 11.63 2.08 -7.89
CA ILE A 102 11.67 3.48 -8.32
C ILE A 102 10.75 3.66 -9.52
N VAL A 103 9.79 4.57 -9.40
CA VAL A 103 8.84 4.92 -10.45
C VAL A 103 9.21 6.28 -11.02
N LYS A 104 9.32 6.38 -12.34
CA LYS A 104 9.52 7.67 -13.02
C LYS A 104 8.25 8.51 -12.90
N GLY A 105 8.41 9.79 -12.59
CA GLY A 105 7.30 10.74 -12.41
C GLY A 105 7.19 11.25 -10.99
N GLY A 106 6.00 11.69 -10.59
CA GLY A 106 5.69 12.21 -9.27
C GLY A 106 4.86 11.23 -8.42
N HIS A 107 4.18 11.77 -7.40
CA HIS A 107 3.34 10.97 -6.52
C HIS A 107 2.20 10.26 -7.27
N THR A 108 1.61 10.91 -8.28
CA THR A 108 0.48 10.35 -9.04
C THR A 108 0.87 9.10 -9.81
N GLU A 109 2.00 9.11 -10.51
CA GLU A 109 2.51 7.99 -11.30
C GLU A 109 2.92 6.83 -10.40
N ARG A 110 3.61 7.15 -9.30
CA ARG A 110 3.97 6.19 -8.26
C ARG A 110 2.74 5.51 -7.66
N ASP A 111 1.72 6.27 -7.29
CA ASP A 111 0.47 5.73 -6.72
C ASP A 111 -0.31 4.88 -7.74
N ALA A 112 -0.32 5.29 -9.01
CA ALA A 112 -0.89 4.50 -10.09
C ALA A 112 -0.16 3.15 -10.24
N MET A 113 1.17 3.16 -10.20
CA MET A 113 1.98 1.94 -10.25
C MET A 113 1.74 1.03 -9.03
N MET A 114 1.62 1.59 -7.82
CA MET A 114 1.28 0.82 -6.62
C MET A 114 -0.12 0.20 -6.70
N THR A 115 -1.09 0.93 -7.25
CA THR A 115 -2.46 0.41 -7.50
C THR A 115 -2.40 -0.75 -8.51
N ALA A 116 -1.67 -0.57 -9.62
CA ALA A 116 -1.50 -1.59 -10.66
C ALA A 116 -0.79 -2.86 -10.15
N ALA A 117 0.18 -2.70 -9.25
CA ALA A 117 1.00 -3.80 -8.70
C ALA A 117 0.38 -4.50 -7.48
N SER A 118 -0.83 -4.12 -7.06
CA SER A 118 -1.53 -4.68 -5.89
C SER A 118 -2.88 -5.28 -6.28
N HIS A 119 -3.36 -6.19 -5.45
CA HIS A 119 -4.64 -6.86 -5.62
C HIS A 119 -5.81 -6.10 -5.00
N TYR A 120 -5.54 -5.32 -3.95
CA TYR A 120 -6.52 -4.52 -3.24
C TYR A 120 -5.83 -3.47 -2.39
N ASP A 121 -6.63 -2.54 -1.86
CA ASP A 121 -6.16 -1.45 -1.04
C ASP A 121 -6.59 -1.61 0.43
N ILE A 122 -5.66 -1.36 1.35
CA ILE A 122 -5.99 -1.02 2.75
C ILE A 122 -5.97 0.50 2.81
N LEU A 123 -7.11 1.11 2.51
CA LEU A 123 -7.25 2.56 2.43
C LEU A 123 -8.40 3.11 3.26
N ARG A 124 -8.25 4.38 3.60
CA ARG A 124 -9.27 5.31 4.09
C ARG A 124 -8.77 6.71 3.78
N TYR A 125 -9.68 7.61 3.45
CA TYR A 125 -9.40 9.04 3.48
C TYR A 125 -10.39 9.72 4.42
N ARG A 126 -10.09 10.95 4.80
CA ARG A 126 -10.99 11.72 5.66
C ARG A 126 -12.25 12.11 4.90
N THR A 127 -13.38 12.09 5.59
CA THR A 127 -14.61 12.69 5.06
C THR A 127 -14.42 14.21 4.94
N GLU A 128 -15.32 14.87 4.20
CA GLU A 128 -15.31 16.32 4.10
C GLU A 128 -15.44 16.97 5.49
N ASP A 129 -16.36 16.49 6.33
CA ASP A 129 -16.56 17.00 7.68
C ASP A 129 -15.31 16.86 8.55
N GLU A 130 -14.63 15.71 8.47
CA GLU A 130 -13.36 15.50 9.16
C GLU A 130 -12.26 16.44 8.66
N CYS A 131 -12.24 16.74 7.35
CA CYS A 131 -11.30 17.70 6.80
C CYS A 131 -11.62 19.14 7.21
N ARG A 132 -12.90 19.52 7.23
CA ARG A 132 -13.36 20.85 7.68
C ARG A 132 -13.05 21.06 9.16
N ALA A 133 -13.28 20.05 9.99
CA ALA A 133 -12.92 20.10 11.42
C ALA A 133 -11.41 20.25 11.63
N LEU A 134 -10.59 19.58 10.79
CA LEU A 134 -9.14 19.61 10.93
C LEU A 134 -8.49 20.90 10.40
N TYR A 135 -8.92 21.37 9.22
CA TYR A 135 -8.28 22.48 8.52
C TYR A 135 -9.03 23.82 8.69
N GLY A 136 -10.27 23.80 9.19
CA GLY A 136 -11.10 25.00 9.36
C GLY A 136 -11.25 25.77 8.05
N GLU A 137 -11.03 27.08 8.11
CA GLU A 137 -11.08 27.99 6.96
C GLU A 137 -10.03 27.68 5.88
N LYS A 138 -8.98 26.92 6.20
CA LYS A 138 -7.96 26.49 5.21
C LYS A 138 -8.41 25.28 4.39
N TYR A 139 -9.55 24.67 4.73
CA TYR A 139 -10.08 23.55 3.96
C TYR A 139 -10.39 23.97 2.52
N ARG A 140 -9.99 23.12 1.57
CA ARG A 140 -10.35 23.25 0.16
C ARG A 140 -10.80 21.89 -0.34
N ALA A 141 -11.97 21.86 -0.98
CA ALA A 141 -12.49 20.66 -1.61
C ALA A 141 -11.49 20.16 -2.67
N ARG A 142 -11.12 18.89 -2.58
CA ARG A 142 -10.20 18.23 -3.51
C ARG A 142 -10.39 16.72 -3.44
N VAL A 143 -10.11 16.05 -4.55
CA VAL A 143 -9.95 14.58 -4.58
C VAL A 143 -8.59 14.24 -3.98
N SER A 144 -8.57 13.48 -2.89
CA SER A 144 -7.32 13.11 -2.22
C SER A 144 -6.50 12.11 -3.04
N GLY A 145 -5.20 11.98 -2.79
CA GLY A 145 -4.37 10.95 -3.46
C GLY A 145 -4.89 9.53 -3.20
N THR A 146 -5.30 9.26 -1.96
CA THR A 146 -5.90 8.00 -1.55
C THR A 146 -7.22 7.72 -2.26
N GLU A 147 -8.08 8.73 -2.42
CA GLU A 147 -9.34 8.62 -3.17
C GLU A 147 -9.10 8.33 -4.65
N LYS A 148 -8.07 8.94 -5.26
CA LYS A 148 -7.66 8.58 -6.63
C LYS A 148 -7.27 7.11 -6.76
N ASN A 149 -6.69 6.49 -5.73
CA ASN A 149 -6.36 5.05 -5.76
C ASN A 149 -7.62 4.18 -5.82
N GLU A 150 -8.64 4.53 -5.02
CA GLU A 150 -9.94 3.86 -5.06
C GLU A 150 -10.62 4.02 -6.43
N ILE A 151 -10.61 5.23 -7.00
CA ILE A 151 -11.17 5.48 -8.34
C ILE A 151 -10.46 4.61 -9.40
N ARG A 152 -9.13 4.52 -9.35
CA ARG A 152 -8.38 3.63 -10.27
C ARG A 152 -8.77 2.17 -10.09
N ARG A 153 -8.96 1.71 -8.85
CA ARG A 153 -9.41 0.33 -8.57
C ARG A 153 -10.79 0.05 -9.17
N GLN A 154 -11.72 0.99 -8.99
CA GLN A 154 -13.08 0.89 -9.53
C GLN A 154 -13.10 0.90 -11.06
N SER A 155 -12.14 1.56 -11.71
CA SER A 155 -11.95 1.51 -13.16
C SER A 155 -11.22 0.25 -13.65
N GLY A 156 -11.00 -0.75 -12.78
CA GLY A 156 -10.38 -2.03 -13.12
C GLY A 156 -8.85 -2.06 -13.06
N VAL A 157 -8.19 -1.05 -12.50
CA VAL A 157 -6.73 -1.07 -12.36
C VAL A 157 -6.30 -1.95 -11.20
N GLY A 158 -5.35 -2.85 -11.48
CA GLY A 158 -4.69 -3.69 -10.49
C GLY A 158 -4.68 -5.16 -10.82
N LEU A 159 -4.10 -5.95 -9.92
CA LEU A 159 -4.05 -7.39 -10.05
C LEU A 159 -5.39 -8.02 -9.72
N THR A 160 -5.79 -9.03 -10.48
CA THR A 160 -6.96 -9.85 -10.17
C THR A 160 -6.66 -10.73 -8.97
N ARG A 161 -7.55 -10.75 -7.98
CA ARG A 161 -7.39 -11.65 -6.83
C ARG A 161 -7.36 -13.10 -7.32
N PRO A 162 -6.44 -13.94 -6.79
CA PRO A 162 -6.49 -15.36 -7.07
C PRO A 162 -7.82 -15.90 -6.55
N ILE A 163 -8.45 -16.74 -7.36
CA ILE A 163 -9.65 -17.48 -6.97
C ILE A 163 -9.23 -18.37 -5.80
N GLN A 164 -9.87 -18.18 -4.65
CA GLN A 164 -9.74 -19.13 -3.55
C GLN A 164 -10.70 -20.27 -3.86
N ASP A 165 -10.16 -21.44 -4.22
CA ASP A 165 -10.96 -22.66 -4.26
C ASP A 165 -11.42 -22.94 -2.81
N THR A 166 -12.71 -22.76 -2.58
CA THR A 166 -13.40 -23.10 -1.32
C THR A 166 -13.51 -24.60 -1.13
#